data_AF-A0A2G9M3P7-F1
#
_entry.id   AF-A0A2G9M3P7-F1
#
_cell.length_a   1.000
_cell.length_b   1.000
_cell.length_c   1.000
_cell.angle_alpha   90.00
_cell.angle_beta   90.00
_cell.angle_gamma   90.00
#
_symmetry.space_group_name_H-M   'P 1'
#
loop_
_entity.id
_entity.type
_entity.pdbx_description
1 polymer ?
#
loop_
_entity_poly.entity_id
_entity_poly.type
_entity_poly.pdbx_seq_one_letter_code
_entity_poly.pdbx_strand_id
1 'polypeptide(L)'
;MRDAVEKVYELHKKNQIYSAWAQDETIIDMIKDLQSEVEEVREEAEREDWDNFKDEIGDVLWDCLGIIVRAENEGHFTMKEVLEHIHQKFTERKPFLLESRHISKEEENKLWREVKEKQKNARNRS
;
A
#
# COMPACT_ATOMS: atom_id res chain seq x y z
N MET A 1 -2.05 17.49 0.64
CA MET A 1 -1.80 16.04 0.55
C MET A 1 -2.13 15.33 1.85
N ARG A 2 -1.48 15.63 3.00
CA ARG A 2 -1.77 14.99 4.29
C ARG A 2 -3.26 15.04 4.66
N ASP A 3 -3.86 16.22 4.52
CA ASP A 3 -5.28 16.47 4.78
C ASP A 3 -6.24 15.69 3.86
N ALA A 4 -5.84 15.38 2.62
CA ALA A 4 -6.70 14.67 1.67
C ALA A 4 -6.80 13.18 2.00
N VAL A 5 -5.66 12.52 2.29
CA VAL A 5 -5.63 11.10 2.67
C VAL A 5 -6.37 10.87 3.98
N GLU A 6 -6.20 11.77 4.95
CA GLU A 6 -6.89 11.69 6.24
C GLU A 6 -8.42 11.82 6.07
N LYS A 7 -8.88 12.73 5.20
CA LYS A 7 -10.31 12.85 4.87
C LYS A 7 -10.89 11.58 4.26
N VAL A 8 -10.19 10.96 3.29
CA VAL A 8 -10.65 9.72 2.64
C VAL A 8 -10.66 8.56 3.64
N TYR A 9 -9.61 8.42 4.45
CA TYR A 9 -9.53 7.39 5.48
C TYR A 9 -10.66 7.52 6.53
N GLU A 10 -10.97 8.73 6.98
CA GLU A 10 -12.12 8.96 7.87
C GLU A 10 -13.47 8.68 7.20
N LEU A 11 -13.59 8.86 5.88
CA LEU A 11 -14.77 8.43 5.12
C LEU A 11 -14.90 6.90 5.06
N HIS A 12 -13.80 6.15 4.89
CA HIS A 12 -13.85 4.68 4.97
C HIS A 12 -14.30 4.18 6.36
N LYS A 13 -13.84 4.83 7.43
CA LYS A 13 -14.31 4.52 8.80
C LYS A 13 -15.81 4.73 8.93
N LYS A 14 -16.33 5.83 8.40
CA LYS A 14 -17.78 6.07 8.34
C LYS A 14 -18.49 5.06 7.45
N ASN A 15 -17.91 4.70 6.30
CA ASN A 15 -18.49 3.73 5.37
C ASN A 15 -18.74 2.38 6.06
N GLN A 16 -17.77 1.87 6.81
CA GLN A 16 -17.90 0.63 7.60
C GLN A 16 -18.96 0.69 8.70
N ILE A 17 -19.28 1.88 9.21
CA ILE A 17 -20.30 2.08 10.27
C ILE A 17 -21.70 2.26 9.67
N TYR A 18 -21.83 3.00 8.56
CA TYR A 18 -23.12 3.48 8.06
C TYR A 18 -23.60 2.78 6.77
N SER A 19 -22.72 2.11 6.03
CA SER A 19 -23.10 1.39 4.81
C SER A 19 -23.40 -0.08 5.13
N ALA A 20 -24.63 -0.51 4.88
CA ALA A 20 -25.03 -1.91 5.04
C ALA A 20 -24.23 -2.84 4.10
N TRP A 21 -23.87 -2.35 2.91
CA TRP A 21 -23.05 -3.11 1.97
C TRP A 21 -21.66 -3.37 2.53
N ALA A 22 -20.97 -2.33 3.02
CA ALA A 22 -19.63 -2.45 3.58
C ALA A 22 -19.58 -3.32 4.86
N GLN A 23 -20.71 -3.47 5.55
CA GLN A 23 -20.82 -4.32 6.74
C GLN A 23 -20.83 -5.81 6.39
N ASP A 24 -21.45 -6.18 5.26
CA ASP A 24 -21.59 -7.55 4.78
C ASP A 24 -20.32 -8.06 4.06
N GLU A 25 -19.43 -7.17 3.65
CA GLU A 25 -18.18 -7.54 2.98
C GLU A 25 -17.13 -8.14 3.92
N THR A 26 -16.41 -9.14 3.40
CA THR A 26 -15.21 -9.68 4.02
C THR A 26 -13.95 -9.09 3.40
N ILE A 27 -12.82 -9.12 4.11
CA ILE A 27 -11.52 -8.71 3.55
C ILE A 27 -11.18 -9.48 2.26
N ILE A 28 -11.59 -10.74 2.16
CA ILE A 28 -11.34 -11.56 0.96
C ILE A 28 -12.15 -11.07 -0.24
N ASP A 29 -13.37 -10.57 -0.03
CA ASP A 29 -14.18 -10.02 -1.11
C ASP A 29 -13.59 -8.68 -1.58
N MET A 30 -13.24 -7.80 -0.64
CA MET A 30 -12.55 -6.53 -0.95
C MET A 30 -11.22 -6.73 -1.70
N ILE A 31 -10.49 -7.82 -1.42
CA ILE A 31 -9.25 -8.15 -2.16
C ILE A 31 -9.55 -8.56 -3.61
N LYS A 32 -10.68 -9.19 -3.90
CA LYS A 32 -11.05 -9.55 -5.28
C LYS A 32 -11.37 -8.30 -6.09
N ASP A 33 -12.05 -7.34 -5.47
CA ASP A 33 -12.35 -6.06 -6.11
C ASP A 33 -11.05 -5.31 -6.40
N LEU A 34 -10.16 -5.20 -5.41
CA LEU A 34 -8.81 -4.63 -5.59
C LEU A 34 -8.01 -5.30 -6.72
N GLN A 35 -8.15 -6.61 -6.90
CA GLN A 35 -7.50 -7.32 -8.01
C GLN A 35 -8.04 -6.85 -9.36
N SER A 36 -9.34 -6.62 -9.46
CA SER A 36 -9.97 -6.08 -10.67
C SER A 36 -9.45 -4.66 -10.94
N GLU A 37 -9.42 -3.79 -9.93
CA GLU A 37 -8.92 -2.40 -10.10
C GLU A 37 -7.45 -2.35 -10.57
N VAL A 38 -6.61 -3.28 -10.08
CA VAL A 38 -5.21 -3.38 -10.56
C VAL A 38 -5.14 -3.80 -12.03
N GLU A 39 -6.06 -4.62 -12.50
CA GLU A 39 -6.14 -5.00 -13.91
C GLU A 39 -6.63 -3.83 -14.77
N GLU A 40 -7.62 -3.05 -14.29
CA GLU A 40 -8.10 -1.84 -14.96
C GLU A 40 -7.00 -0.77 -15.05
N VAL A 41 -6.23 -0.55 -13.97
CA VAL A 41 -5.02 0.30 -13.99
C VAL A 41 -4.05 -0.13 -15.10
N ARG A 42 -3.83 -1.44 -15.28
CA ARG A 42 -2.95 -1.94 -16.36
C ARG A 42 -3.56 -1.62 -17.73
N GLU A 43 -4.83 -1.92 -17.94
CA GLU A 43 -5.50 -1.71 -19.21
C GLU A 43 -5.48 -0.24 -19.64
N GLU A 44 -5.78 0.68 -18.73
CA GLU A 44 -5.79 2.12 -19.04
C GLU A 44 -4.37 2.67 -19.26
N ALA A 45 -3.37 2.12 -18.56
CA ALA A 45 -1.96 2.43 -18.85
C ALA A 45 -1.52 1.94 -20.24
N GLU A 46 -1.95 0.76 -20.67
CA GLU A 46 -1.66 0.20 -22.00
C GLU A 46 -2.34 1.01 -23.11
N ARG A 47 -3.52 1.59 -22.83
CA ARG A 47 -4.26 2.48 -23.73
C ARG A 47 -3.72 3.92 -23.74
N GLU A 48 -2.81 4.26 -22.84
CA GLU A 48 -2.35 5.63 -22.57
C GLU A 48 -3.51 6.60 -22.26
N ASP A 49 -4.61 6.08 -21.69
CA ASP A 49 -5.74 6.89 -21.23
C ASP A 49 -5.45 7.41 -19.82
N TRP A 50 -4.73 8.54 -19.76
CA TRP A 50 -4.27 9.11 -18.49
C TRP A 50 -5.40 9.65 -17.61
N ASP A 51 -6.56 9.96 -18.18
CA ASP A 51 -7.70 10.45 -17.41
C ASP A 51 -8.35 9.31 -16.63
N ASN A 52 -8.63 8.19 -17.29
CA ASN A 52 -9.13 6.98 -16.62
C ASN A 52 -8.06 6.34 -15.74
N PHE A 53 -6.81 6.26 -16.19
CA PHE A 53 -5.71 5.71 -15.38
C PHE A 53 -5.60 6.39 -14.00
N LYS A 54 -5.82 7.70 -13.95
CA LYS A 54 -5.84 8.47 -12.70
C LYS A 54 -7.01 8.05 -11.80
N ASP A 55 -8.16 7.75 -12.39
CA ASP A 55 -9.35 7.31 -11.67
C ASP A 55 -9.13 5.87 -11.12
N GLU A 56 -8.63 4.95 -11.95
CA GLU A 56 -8.35 3.56 -11.53
C GLU A 56 -7.27 3.47 -10.44
N ILE A 57 -6.24 4.32 -10.50
CA ILE A 57 -5.26 4.44 -9.40
C ILE A 57 -5.93 4.94 -8.11
N GLY A 58 -6.95 5.78 -8.25
CA GLY A 58 -7.80 6.23 -7.16
C GLY A 58 -8.57 5.06 -6.53
N ASP A 59 -9.12 4.17 -7.34
CA ASP A 59 -9.90 3.01 -6.88
C ASP A 59 -9.02 1.96 -6.20
N VAL A 60 -7.81 1.70 -6.73
CA VAL A 60 -6.78 0.91 -6.02
C VAL A 60 -6.46 1.51 -4.64
N LEU A 61 -6.36 2.83 -4.54
CA LEU A 61 -6.09 3.50 -3.25
C LEU A 61 -7.30 3.43 -2.31
N TRP A 62 -8.51 3.58 -2.83
CA TRP A 62 -9.77 3.42 -2.10
C TRP A 62 -9.85 2.03 -1.48
N ASP A 63 -9.65 0.98 -2.27
CA ASP A 63 -9.72 -0.40 -1.79
C ASP A 63 -8.65 -0.71 -0.75
N CYS A 64 -7.41 -0.26 -0.97
CA CYS A 64 -6.35 -0.40 0.01
C CYS A 64 -6.71 0.25 1.36
N LEU A 65 -7.24 1.47 1.35
CA LEU A 65 -7.66 2.17 2.57
C LEU A 65 -8.86 1.48 3.23
N GLY A 66 -9.82 1.01 2.44
CA GLY A 66 -10.97 0.25 2.92
C GLY A 66 -10.54 -1.03 3.64
N ILE A 67 -9.64 -1.81 3.05
CA ILE A 67 -9.11 -3.04 3.63
C ILE A 67 -8.37 -2.74 4.94
N ILE A 68 -7.57 -1.67 4.99
CA ILE A 68 -6.86 -1.27 6.21
C ILE A 68 -7.85 -0.93 7.32
N VAL A 69 -8.89 -0.14 7.03
CA VAL A 69 -9.94 0.18 8.02
C VAL A 69 -10.68 -1.08 8.47
N ARG A 70 -10.97 -2.01 7.57
CA ARG A 70 -11.62 -3.28 7.94
C ARG A 70 -10.75 -4.11 8.88
N ALA A 71 -9.47 -4.28 8.54
CA ALA A 71 -8.50 -5.00 9.36
C ALA A 71 -8.30 -4.34 10.74
N GLU A 72 -8.35 -3.01 10.80
CA GLU A 72 -8.28 -2.26 12.05
C GLU A 72 -9.52 -2.48 12.92
N ASN A 73 -10.71 -2.46 12.33
CA ASN A 73 -11.96 -2.77 13.03
C ASN A 73 -12.00 -4.22 13.55
N GLU A 74 -11.37 -5.15 12.83
CA GLU A 74 -11.23 -6.56 13.23
C GLU A 74 -10.09 -6.80 14.24
N GLY A 75 -9.35 -5.75 14.61
CA GLY A 75 -8.29 -5.81 15.63
C GLY A 75 -6.98 -6.45 15.15
N HIS A 76 -6.72 -6.47 13.85
CA HIS A 76 -5.52 -7.06 13.27
C HIS A 76 -4.31 -6.12 13.27
N PHE A 77 -4.47 -4.93 12.68
CA PHE A 77 -3.43 -3.89 12.61
C PHE A 77 -4.06 -2.54 12.27
N THR A 78 -3.31 -1.46 12.48
CA THR A 78 -3.73 -0.08 12.19
C THR A 78 -3.07 0.48 10.93
N MET A 79 -3.66 1.53 10.36
CA MET A 79 -3.01 2.32 9.29
C MET A 79 -1.62 2.81 9.68
N LYS A 80 -1.43 3.18 10.95
CA LYS A 80 -0.13 3.61 11.47
C LYS A 80 0.92 2.51 11.34
N GLU A 81 0.60 1.29 11.77
CA GLU A 81 1.52 0.14 11.68
C GLU A 81 1.87 -0.20 10.23
N VAL A 82 0.90 -0.11 9.31
CA VAL A 82 1.15 -0.29 7.87
C VAL A 82 2.18 0.73 7.36
N LEU A 83 1.99 2.00 7.67
CA LEU A 83 2.90 3.08 7.25
C LEU A 83 4.29 2.96 7.89
N GLU A 84 4.36 2.59 9.17
CA GLU A 84 5.62 2.33 9.87
C GLU A 84 6.38 1.17 9.23
N HIS A 85 5.70 0.08 8.87
CA HIS A 85 6.30 -1.04 8.14
C HIS A 85 6.80 -0.65 6.75
N ILE A 86 6.09 0.21 6.02
CA ILE A 86 6.54 0.71 4.71
C ILE A 86 7.78 1.60 4.90
N HIS A 87 7.74 2.52 5.86
CA HIS A 87 8.87 3.39 6.18
C HIS A 87 10.12 2.59 6.54
N GLN A 88 10.01 1.60 7.43
CA GLN A 88 11.11 0.72 7.80
C GLN A 88 11.67 -0.03 6.58
N LYS A 89 10.80 -0.57 5.70
CA LYS A 89 11.26 -1.23 4.47
C LYS A 89 12.06 -0.28 3.57
N PHE A 90 11.64 0.98 3.44
CA PHE A 90 12.36 1.97 2.65
C PHE A 90 13.73 2.30 3.26
N THR A 91 13.78 2.60 4.55
CA THR A 91 15.02 2.99 5.23
C THR A 91 16.03 1.85 5.31
N GLU A 92 15.57 0.61 5.45
CA GLU A 92 16.44 -0.58 5.40
C GLU A 92 16.97 -0.87 3.99
N ARG A 93 16.09 -0.82 2.96
CA ARG A 93 16.45 -1.24 1.59
C ARG A 93 17.15 -0.15 0.80
N LYS A 94 16.89 1.12 1.12
CA LYS A 94 17.38 2.30 0.41
C LYS A 94 17.90 3.35 1.42
N PRO A 95 18.90 3.01 2.26
CA PRO A 95 19.37 3.91 3.33
C PRO A 95 19.93 5.23 2.79
N PHE A 96 20.46 5.24 1.56
CA PHE A 96 20.96 6.44 0.89
C PHE A 96 19.90 7.53 0.69
N LEU A 97 18.60 7.19 0.71
CA LEU A 97 17.52 8.18 0.63
C LEU A 97 17.44 9.05 1.89
N LEU A 98 17.86 8.55 3.06
CA LEU A 98 17.90 9.34 4.30
C LEU A 98 18.95 10.45 4.23
N GLU A 99 20.04 10.21 3.51
CA GLU A 99 21.12 11.16 3.28
C GLU A 99 20.87 12.03 2.03
N SER A 100 19.77 11.80 1.31
CA SER A 100 19.49 12.41 -0.01
C SER A 100 20.66 12.29 -0.98
N ARG A 101 21.39 11.16 -0.91
CA ARG A 101 22.59 10.92 -1.71
C ARG A 101 22.21 10.20 -3.00
N HIS A 102 22.71 10.72 -4.12
CA HIS A 102 22.66 9.99 -5.39
C HIS A 102 23.71 8.89 -5.42
N ILE A 103 23.32 7.70 -5.86
CA ILE A 103 24.21 6.54 -6.00
C ILE A 103 24.05 5.92 -7.38
N SER A 104 25.05 5.18 -7.85
CA SER A 104 24.94 4.46 -9.12
C SER A 104 24.01 3.25 -9.00
N LYS A 105 23.51 2.78 -10.14
CA LYS A 105 22.70 1.54 -10.22
C LYS A 105 23.50 0.33 -9.71
N GLU A 106 24.81 0.25 -10.01
CA GLU A 106 25.68 -0.79 -9.46
C GLU A 106 25.74 -0.76 -7.93
N GLU A 107 25.89 0.42 -7.34
CA GLU A 107 25.93 0.60 -5.89
C GLU A 107 24.59 0.23 -5.24
N GLU A 108 23.47 0.67 -5.83
CA GLU A 108 22.13 0.32 -5.36
C GLU A 108 21.88 -1.20 -5.40
N ASN A 109 22.28 -1.86 -6.50
CA ASN A 109 22.18 -3.31 -6.64
C ASN A 109 23.05 -4.07 -5.62
N LYS A 110 24.19 -3.51 -5.21
CA LYS A 110 25.03 -4.10 -4.17
C LYS A 110 24.34 -3.98 -2.80
N LEU A 111 23.86 -2.80 -2.44
CA LEU A 111 23.12 -2.56 -1.20
C LEU A 111 21.88 -3.45 -1.09
N TRP A 112 21.11 -3.57 -2.17
CA TRP A 112 19.91 -4.40 -2.18
C TRP A 112 20.21 -5.89 -1.90
N ARG A 113 21.29 -6.43 -2.47
CA ARG A 113 21.74 -7.81 -2.21
C ARG A 113 22.11 -8.01 -0.74
N GLU A 114 22.89 -7.09 -0.17
CA GLU A 114 23.29 -7.13 1.24
C GLU A 114 22.08 -7.10 2.19
N VAL A 115 21.07 -6.27 1.88
CA VAL A 115 19.83 -6.19 2.65
C VAL A 115 19.02 -7.49 2.56
N LYS A 116 18.92 -8.09 1.36
CA LYS A 116 18.21 -9.36 1.17
C LYS A 116 18.85 -10.52 1.92
N GLU A 117 20.18 -10.58 1.96
CA GLU A 117 20.91 -11.59 2.73
C GLU A 117 20.65 -11.46 4.24
N LYS A 118 20.71 -10.22 4.78
CA LYS A 118 20.39 -9.95 6.19
C LYS A 118 18.95 -10.36 6.53
N GLN A 119 17.98 -10.03 5.67
CA GLN A 119 16.57 -10.37 5.88
C GLN A 119 16.33 -11.90 5.85
N LYS A 120 16.99 -12.64 4.95
CA LYS A 120 16.91 -14.11 4.91
C LYS A 120 17.45 -14.73 6.20
N ASN A 121 18.56 -14.20 6.73
CA ASN A 121 19.18 -14.71 7.95
C ASN A 121 18.35 -14.39 9.21
N ALA A 122 17.67 -13.25 9.26
CA ALA A 122 16.76 -12.90 10.35
C ALA A 122 15.51 -13.81 10.37
N ARG A 123 14.93 -14.09 9.20
CA ARG A 123 13.73 -14.92 9.05
C ARG A 123 13.96 -16.40 9.37
N ASN A 124 15.20 -16.89 9.24
CA ASN A 124 15.59 -18.26 9.60
C ASN A 124 15.92 -18.42 11.11
N ARG A 125 15.95 -17.33 11.88
CA ARG A 125 16.25 -17.33 13.33
C ARG A 125 15.01 -17.05 14.19
N SER A 126 13.87 -16.77 13.56
CA SER A 126 12.54 -16.61 14.15
C SER A 126 11.72 -17.86 13.87
#